data_AF-A0A5C8F1G6-F1
#
_entry.id   AF-A0A5C8F1G6-F1
#
_cell.length_a   1.000
_cell.length_b   1.000
_cell.length_c   1.000
_cell.angle_alpha   90.00
_cell.angle_beta   90.00
_cell.angle_gamma   90.00
#
_symmetry.space_group_name_H-M   'P 1'
#
loop_
_entity.id
_entity.type
_entity.pdbx_description
1 polymer ?
#
loop_
_entity_poly.entity_id
_entity_poly.type
_entity_poly.pdbx_seq_one_letter_code
_entity_poly.pdbx_strand_id
1 'polypeptide(L)' 'MSEKFYCKYCGHERSSVSGLTSGSCSKNPEGKYHVPYEGGEKSKYACKYCGHERSSISGLTSGSCSKNPNGKYHVPL' A
#
# COMPACT_ATOMS: atom_id res chain seq x y z
N MET A 1 10.07 -19.80 2.05
CA MET A 1 9.45 -18.72 1.26
C MET A 1 9.64 -17.43 2.02
N SER A 2 10.09 -16.37 1.38
CA SER A 2 10.29 -15.08 2.04
C SER A 2 8.97 -14.31 2.02
N GLU A 3 8.28 -14.19 3.15
CA GLU A 3 7.08 -13.37 3.27
C GLU A 3 7.46 -11.90 3.12
N LYS A 4 6.94 -11.26 2.08
CA LYS A 4 7.15 -9.84 1.82
C LYS A 4 5.96 -9.04 2.33
N PHE A 5 6.24 -8.05 3.14
CA PHE A 5 5.24 -7.13 3.68
C PHE A 5 5.29 -5.83 2.91
N TYR A 6 4.13 -5.39 2.43
CA TYR A 6 3.99 -4.19 1.64
C TYR A 6 3.27 -3.10 2.43
N CYS A 7 3.66 -1.85 2.24
CA CYS A 7 2.91 -0.72 2.78
C CYS A 7 1.66 -0.45 1.92
N LYS A 8 0.47 -0.36 2.51
CA LYS A 8 -0.77 -0.09 1.78
C LYS A 8 -0.85 1.31 1.16
N TYR A 9 -0.05 2.28 1.61
CA TYR A 9 -0.10 3.65 1.09
C TYR A 9 0.99 3.99 0.07
N CYS A 10 2.17 3.38 0.18
CA CYS A 10 3.30 3.67 -0.70
C CYS A 10 3.86 2.46 -1.44
N GLY A 11 3.41 1.26 -1.10
CA GLY A 11 3.85 0.01 -1.72
C GLY A 11 5.31 -0.37 -1.48
N HIS A 12 5.95 0.29 -0.51
CA HIS A 12 7.28 -0.11 -0.05
C HIS A 12 7.24 -1.53 0.51
N GLU A 13 8.18 -2.38 0.10
CA GLU A 13 8.28 -3.77 0.57
C GLU A 13 9.37 -3.93 1.64
N ARG A 14 9.14 -4.83 2.59
CA ARG A 14 10.10 -5.21 3.64
C ARG A 14 9.94 -6.69 3.96
N SER A 15 11.01 -7.30 4.46
CA SER A 15 11.01 -8.71 4.90
C SER A 15 10.34 -8.93 6.27
N SER A 16 9.87 -7.87 6.94
CA SER A 16 9.23 -7.96 8.25
C SER A 16 8.33 -6.74 8.50
N VAL A 17 7.19 -6.95 9.17
CA VAL A 17 6.26 -5.87 9.55
C VAL A 17 6.96 -4.84 10.44
N SER A 18 7.72 -5.27 11.45
CA SER A 18 8.39 -4.36 12.39
C SER A 18 9.37 -3.41 11.67
N GLY A 19 10.10 -3.91 10.66
CA GLY A 19 11.01 -3.09 9.86
C GLY A 19 10.28 -2.13 8.92
N LEU A 20 9.05 -2.46 8.51
CA LEU A 20 8.19 -1.58 7.73
C LEU A 20 7.61 -0.48 8.60
N THR A 21 6.92 -0.82 9.69
CA THR A 21 6.21 0.12 10.57
C THR A 21 7.13 1.07 11.32
N SER A 22 8.40 0.71 11.48
CA SER A 22 9.42 1.61 12.05
C SER A 22 9.79 2.77 11.12
N GLY A 23 9.54 2.64 9.81
CA GLY A 23 9.83 3.67 8.82
C GLY A 23 8.71 4.69 8.67
N SER A 24 9.07 5.93 8.29
CA SER A 24 8.10 6.98 7.99
C SER A 24 7.58 6.90 6.55
N CYS A 25 6.28 7.11 6.37
CA CYS A 25 5.60 7.06 5.08
C CYS A 25 4.97 8.41 4.74
N SER A 26 5.54 9.14 3.79
CA SER A 26 5.00 10.43 3.32
C SER A 26 3.67 10.31 2.57
N LYS A 27 3.29 9.10 2.15
CA LYS A 27 2.02 8.83 1.47
C LYS A 27 0.92 8.37 2.43
N ASN A 28 1.22 8.17 3.71
CA ASN A 28 0.21 7.84 4.70
C ASN A 28 -0.50 9.14 5.12
N PRO A 29 -1.81 9.28 4.84
CA PRO A 29 -2.56 10.45 5.26
C PRO A 29 -3.05 10.37 6.70
N GLU A 30 -3.15 9.15 7.26
CA GLU A 30 -3.69 8.94 8.61
C GLU A 30 -2.61 9.01 9.70
N GLY A 31 -1.34 9.03 9.31
CA GLY A 31 -0.23 9.09 10.24
C GLY A 31 1.14 9.20 9.57
N LYS A 32 2.20 9.18 10.38
CA LYS A 32 3.57 9.38 9.90
C LYS A 32 4.26 8.10 9.42
N TYR A 33 3.80 6.92 9.83
CA TYR A 33 4.51 5.65 9.64
C TYR A 33 3.93 4.78 8.52
N HIS A 34 4.70 3.82 8.02
CA HIS A 34 4.17 2.83 7.08
C HIS A 34 3.11 1.95 7.76
N VAL A 35 2.06 1.63 7.00
CA VAL A 35 1.01 0.72 7.45
C VAL A 35 1.05 -0.54 6.59
N PRO A 36 1.27 -1.72 7.19
CA PRO A 36 1.31 -2.97 6.45
C PRO A 36 -0.05 -3.23 5.78
N TYR A 37 0.02 -3.79 4.59
CA TYR A 37 -1.13 -4.36 3.91
C TYR A 37 -1.47 -5.69 4.57
N GLU A 38 -2.71 -5.81 5.04
CA GLU A 38 -3.19 -6.99 5.77
C GLU A 38 -3.73 -8.09 4.84
N GLY A 39 -3.88 -7.81 3.54
CA GLY A 39 -4.18 -8.84 2.56
C GLY A 39 -2.94 -9.68 2.26
N GLY A 40 -3.13 -10.98 2.07
CA GLY A 40 -2.06 -11.86 1.57
C GLY A 40 -1.60 -11.48 0.16
N GLU A 41 -0.55 -12.14 -0.31
CA GLU A 41 -0.05 -11.97 -1.67
C GLU A 41 -1.11 -12.43 -2.68
N LYS A 42 -1.52 -11.52 -3.57
CA LYS A 42 -2.55 -11.76 -4.59
C LYS A 42 -1.94 -11.52 -5.97
N SER A 43 -2.43 -12.22 -6.98
CA SER A 43 -2.02 -11.99 -8.38
C SER A 43 -2.43 -10.61 -8.90
N LYS A 44 -3.46 -9.99 -8.31
CA LYS A 44 -3.95 -8.65 -8.62
C LYS A 44 -4.39 -7.94 -7.36
N TYR A 45 -4.11 -6.64 -7.30
CA TYR A 45 -4.51 -5.73 -6.23
C TYR A 45 -5.40 -4.66 -6.82
N ALA A 46 -6.60 -4.51 -6.27
CA ALA A 46 -7.57 -3.50 -6.67
C ALA A 46 -7.56 -2.33 -5.68
N CYS A 47 -7.78 -1.12 -6.17
CA CYS A 47 -7.95 0.05 -5.31
C CYS A 47 -9.33 0.03 -4.63
N LYS A 48 -9.36 0.13 -3.29
CA LYS A 48 -10.59 0.17 -2.49
C LYS A 48 -11.59 1.27 -2.91
N TYR A 49 -11.10 2.39 -3.45
CA TYR A 49 -11.93 3.56 -3.75
C TYR A 49 -12.40 3.68 -5.20
N CYS A 50 -11.59 3.23 -6.16
CA CYS A 50 -11.90 3.41 -7.59
C CYS A 50 -11.90 2.11 -8.39
N GLY A 51 -11.60 0.97 -7.77
CA GLY A 51 -11.56 -0.34 -8.44
C GLY A 51 -10.38 -0.54 -9.40
N HIS A 52 -9.47 0.43 -9.56
CA HIS A 52 -8.32 0.29 -10.46
C HIS A 52 -7.42 -0.87 -10.02
N GLU A 53 -7.02 -1.73 -10.95
CA GLU A 53 -6.26 -2.95 -10.66
C GLU A 53 -4.81 -2.87 -11.16
N ARG A 54 -3.89 -3.50 -10.42
CA ARG A 54 -2.49 -3.70 -10.81
C ARG A 54 -2.00 -5.06 -10.32
N SER A 55 -1.00 -5.61 -10.99
CA SER A 55 -0.36 -6.88 -10.58
C SER A 55 0.52 -6.74 -9.32
N SER A 56 0.71 -5.54 -8.78
CA SER A 56 1.56 -5.29 -7.62
C SER A 56 1.11 -4.04 -6.84
N ILE A 57 1.25 -4.07 -5.51
CA ILE A 57 0.90 -2.94 -4.63
C ILE A 57 1.75 -1.70 -4.93
N SER A 58 3.06 -1.87 -5.18
CA SER A 58 3.94 -0.76 -5.55
C SER A 58 3.47 -0.06 -6.82
N GLY A 59 3.10 -0.83 -7.86
CA GLY A 59 2.54 -0.28 -9.10
C GLY A 59 1.19 0.40 -8.90
N LEU A 60 0.36 -0.09 -7.98
CA LEU A 60 -0.94 0.52 -7.66
C LEU A 60 -0.77 1.86 -6.92
N THR A 61 -0.01 1.85 -5.82
CA THR A 61 0.21 3.00 -4.93
C THR A 61 1.12 4.09 -5.54
N SER A 62 1.77 3.79 -6.67
CA SER A 62 2.50 4.77 -7.48
C SER A 62 1.57 5.76 -8.18
N GLY A 63 0.35 5.33 -8.54
CA GLY A 63 -0.64 6.18 -9.20
C GLY A 63 -1.47 7.02 -8.22
N SER A 64 -2.04 8.11 -8.72
CA SER A 64 -2.98 8.96 -7.98
C SER A 64 -4.43 8.47 -8.15
N CYS A 65 -5.20 8.54 -7.06
CA CYS A 65 -6.60 8.15 -7.03
C CYS A 65 -7.47 9.36 -6.67
N SER A 66 -8.19 9.90 -7.65
CA SER A 66 -9.11 11.02 -7.45
C SER A 66 -10.34 10.68 -6.59
N LYS A 67 -10.61 9.38 -6.38
CA LYS A 67 -11.70 8.88 -5.54
C LYS A 67 -11.27 8.56 -4.11
N ASN A 68 -9.98 8.70 -3.78
CA ASN A 68 -9.51 8.51 -2.41
C ASN A 68 -9.84 9.77 -1.59
N PRO A 69 -10.74 9.71 -0.59
CA PRO A 69 -11.11 10.88 0.19
C PRO A 69 -10.03 11.26 1.22
N ASN A 70 -9.19 10.30 1.62
CA ASN A 70 -8.20 10.50 2.67
C ASN A 70 -6.84 10.91 2.10
N GLY A 71 -6.58 10.78 0.80
CA GLY A 71 -5.27 11.10 0.25
C GLY A 71 -5.24 11.09 -1.26
N LYS A 72 -4.05 11.25 -1.84
CA LYS A 72 -3.89 11.41 -3.29
C LYS A 72 -3.64 10.11 -4.04
N TYR A 73 -3.28 9.02 -3.35
CA TYR A 73 -2.82 7.77 -3.97
C TYR A 73 -3.84 6.65 -3.89
N HIS A 74 -3.72 5.64 -4.75
CA HIS A 74 -4.51 4.42 -4.63
C HIS A 74 -4.17 3.67 -3.34
N VAL A 75 -5.19 3.06 -2.74
CA VAL A 75 -5.05 2.21 -1.55
C VAL A 75 -5.56 0.81 -1.92
N PRO A 76 -4.74 -0.25 -1.80
CA PRO A 76 -5.16 -1.61 -2.09
C PRO A 76 -6.28 -2.05 -1.15
N LEU A 77 -7.20 -2.84 -1.68
CA LEU A 77 -8.25 -3.54 -0.94
C LEU A 77 -7.72 -4.79 -0.26
#